data_AF-A0A8K0US22-F1
#
_entry.id   AF-A0A8K0US22-F1
#
_cell.length_a   1.000
_cell.length_b   1.000
_cell.length_c   1.000
_cell.angle_alpha   90.00
_cell.angle_beta   90.00
_cell.angle_gamma   90.00
#
_symmetry.space_group_name_H-M   'P 1'
#
loop_
_entity.id
_entity.type
_entity.pdbx_description
1 polymer ?
#
loop_
_entity_poly.entity_id
_entity_poly.type
_entity_poly.pdbx_seq_one_letter_code
_entity_poly.pdbx_strand_id
1 'polypeptide(L)'
;MLFQTYLILHTLALAWFAIGTPVAPDVNIGTVVNLRIEGAEKTIFEGPIFTRGHNVTTVAGGNHHCDGTNNHENPRPGPTCTSALDSAGKEHGFTFDGTFDPEFDDFFITRIGDSPQTATQFWGILVGFEFTPVGGCQQRVHLGDDVLWAFDAFSKNHFLKLAGPVTARSGQPVRFMVTDGMTGGGVAGARVVASGRGAGSQVSDASGHVTFTFNARGVHDLKADRDDSIRSNGVSVLVV
;
A
#
# COMPACT_ATOMS: atom_id res chain seq x y z
N MET A 1 54.68 47.03 -63.54
CA MET A 1 54.85 45.57 -63.38
C MET A 1 54.76 45.32 -61.88
N LEU A 2 53.90 44.49 -61.30
CA LEU A 2 52.96 43.46 -61.74
C LEU A 2 51.98 43.24 -60.57
N PHE A 3 50.77 42.80 -60.88
CA PHE A 3 49.65 42.45 -59.99
C PHE A 3 50.01 41.42 -58.91
N GLN A 4 49.35 41.48 -57.73
CA GLN A 4 48.76 40.27 -57.14
C GLN A 4 47.64 40.56 -56.11
N THR A 5 46.59 39.74 -56.20
CA THR A 5 45.24 39.81 -55.63
C THR A 5 45.05 38.89 -54.41
N TYR A 6 43.86 39.03 -53.76
CA TYR A 6 43.17 38.10 -52.84
C TYR A 6 43.57 38.22 -51.35
N LEU A 7 42.72 38.03 -50.32
CA LEU A 7 41.37 37.47 -50.20
C LEU A 7 40.82 37.99 -48.84
N ILE A 8 39.59 38.49 -48.77
CA ILE A 8 38.89 38.72 -47.50
C ILE A 8 37.68 37.80 -47.51
N LEU A 9 37.55 36.86 -46.55
CA LEU A 9 36.24 36.35 -46.13
C LEU A 9 36.28 35.64 -44.76
N HIS A 10 35.84 36.38 -43.73
CA HIS A 10 34.94 36.03 -42.63
C HIS A 10 35.14 34.70 -41.86
N THR A 11 35.69 34.82 -40.65
CA THR A 11 35.53 33.87 -39.55
C THR A 11 34.11 33.94 -38.97
N LEU A 12 33.29 32.91 -39.22
CA LEU A 12 32.03 32.69 -38.52
C LEU A 12 32.32 32.16 -37.12
N ALA A 13 32.10 32.99 -36.09
CA ALA A 13 32.06 32.55 -34.71
C ALA A 13 30.71 31.86 -34.45
N LEU A 14 30.71 30.53 -34.32
CA LEU A 14 29.56 29.80 -33.78
C LEU A 14 29.43 30.10 -32.28
N ALA A 15 28.49 30.96 -31.93
CA ALA A 15 28.04 31.12 -30.56
C ALA A 15 27.19 29.89 -30.18
N TRP A 16 27.79 28.96 -29.43
CA TRP A 16 27.04 27.91 -28.74
C TRP A 16 26.20 28.57 -27.64
N PHE A 17 24.92 28.79 -27.92
CA PHE A 17 23.94 29.02 -26.87
C PHE A 17 23.74 27.70 -26.13
N ALA A 18 24.30 27.60 -24.92
CA ALA A 18 23.92 26.56 -23.97
C ALA A 18 22.44 26.79 -23.61
N ILE A 19 21.55 26.04 -24.26
CA ILE A 19 20.14 25.97 -23.87
C ILE A 19 20.14 25.18 -22.56
N GLY A 20 20.10 25.89 -21.43
CA GLY A 20 19.90 25.26 -20.13
C GLY A 20 18.61 24.44 -20.19
N THR A 21 18.71 23.14 -19.91
CA THR A 21 17.51 22.31 -19.76
C THR A 21 16.70 22.89 -18.60
N PRO A 22 15.39 23.17 -18.78
CA PRO A 22 14.56 23.57 -17.65
C PRO A 22 14.59 22.43 -16.63
N VAL A 23 15.19 22.69 -15.46
CA VAL A 23 15.07 21.82 -14.29
C VAL A 23 13.59 21.86 -13.92
N ALA A 24 12.84 20.83 -14.31
CA ALA A 24 11.48 20.67 -13.82
C ALA A 24 11.55 20.68 -12.28
N PRO A 25 10.72 21.48 -11.59
CA PRO A 25 10.73 21.51 -10.14
C PRO A 25 10.58 20.09 -9.61
N ASP A 26 11.32 19.80 -8.56
CA ASP A 26 11.22 18.53 -7.88
C ASP A 26 9.89 18.46 -7.11
N VAL A 27 8.84 18.02 -7.80
CA VAL A 27 7.49 18.05 -7.24
C VAL A 27 7.19 16.75 -6.52
N ASN A 28 7.39 16.78 -5.21
CA ASN A 28 6.94 15.75 -4.27
C ASN A 28 5.41 15.87 -4.03
N ILE A 29 4.63 15.49 -5.04
CA ILE A 29 3.15 15.55 -5.00
C ILE A 29 2.62 14.40 -4.16
N GLY A 30 1.71 14.70 -3.22
CA GLY A 30 1.08 13.67 -2.41
C GLY A 30 -0.12 13.01 -3.07
N THR A 31 -0.48 11.85 -2.54
CA THR A 31 -1.62 11.07 -3.01
C THR A 31 -2.39 10.45 -1.84
N VAL A 32 -3.59 9.94 -2.11
CA VAL A 32 -4.37 9.12 -1.18
C VAL A 32 -4.28 7.66 -1.62
N VAL A 33 -3.94 6.76 -0.71
CA VAL A 33 -3.94 5.31 -0.92
C VAL A 33 -4.93 4.63 0.02
N ASN A 34 -5.38 3.43 -0.32
CA ASN A 34 -6.10 2.56 0.61
C ASN A 34 -5.06 1.74 1.37
N LEU A 35 -4.75 2.10 2.61
CA LEU A 35 -3.76 1.39 3.42
C LEU A 35 -4.46 0.39 4.34
N ARG A 36 -3.99 -0.85 4.32
CA ARG A 36 -4.40 -1.91 5.24
C ARG A 36 -3.16 -2.47 5.94
N ILE A 37 -3.22 -2.57 7.27
CA ILE A 37 -2.16 -3.11 8.11
C ILE A 37 -2.74 -4.26 8.91
N GLU A 38 -2.34 -5.47 8.56
CA GLU A 38 -2.77 -6.70 9.22
C GLU A 38 -1.67 -7.22 10.14
N GLY A 39 -1.82 -6.98 11.44
CA GLY A 39 -0.90 -7.47 12.47
C GLY A 39 -1.15 -8.94 12.85
N ALA A 40 -0.38 -9.45 13.82
CA ALA A 40 -0.43 -10.84 14.23
C ALA A 40 -1.83 -11.27 14.70
N GLU A 41 -2.50 -10.45 15.50
CA GLU A 41 -3.78 -10.80 16.13
C GLU A 41 -4.97 -9.98 15.62
N LYS A 42 -4.73 -8.74 15.17
CA LYS A 42 -5.77 -7.82 14.72
C LYS A 42 -5.32 -6.94 13.54
N THR A 43 -6.30 -6.38 12.84
CA THR A 43 -6.07 -5.26 11.93
C THR A 43 -5.66 -4.05 12.76
N ILE A 44 -4.47 -3.53 12.49
CA ILE A 44 -3.91 -2.37 13.20
C ILE A 44 -4.53 -1.10 12.63
N PHE A 45 -4.66 -1.05 11.30
CA PHE A 45 -5.25 0.06 10.58
C PHE A 45 -5.85 -0.43 9.27
N GLU A 46 -6.97 0.18 8.87
CA GLU A 46 -7.54 0.01 7.54
C GLU A 46 -8.29 1.28 7.16
N GLY A 47 -7.91 1.92 6.06
CA GLY A 47 -8.58 3.11 5.57
C GLY A 47 -7.76 3.92 4.57
N PRO A 48 -8.35 4.99 4.03
CA PRO A 48 -7.62 5.92 3.17
C PRO A 48 -6.59 6.69 3.99
N ILE A 49 -5.39 6.85 3.45
CA ILE A 49 -4.35 7.70 4.03
C ILE A 49 -3.76 8.63 2.97
N PHE A 50 -3.63 9.92 3.32
CA PHE A 50 -2.88 10.86 2.50
C PHE A 50 -1.38 10.77 2.83
N THR A 51 -0.55 10.63 1.80
CA THR A 51 0.91 10.57 1.98
C THR A 51 1.67 11.32 0.89
N ARG A 52 2.93 11.64 1.19
CA ARG A 52 3.95 12.30 0.35
C ARG A 52 5.28 11.63 0.64
N GLY A 53 6.25 11.73 -0.25
CA GLY A 53 7.62 11.36 0.09
C GLY A 53 8.14 12.24 1.23
N HIS A 54 8.86 11.69 2.18
CA HIS A 54 9.48 12.45 3.26
C HIS A 54 10.51 11.59 3.98
N ASN A 55 11.25 12.18 4.93
CA ASN A 55 12.09 11.38 5.79
C ASN A 55 11.24 10.60 6.80
N VAL A 56 11.54 9.31 6.93
CA VAL A 56 10.94 8.43 7.93
C VAL A 56 11.95 8.24 9.07
N THR A 57 11.44 8.27 10.30
CA THR A 57 12.25 8.05 11.50
C THR A 57 11.74 6.83 12.26
N THR A 58 12.63 5.86 12.48
CA THR A 58 12.39 4.74 13.40
C THR A 58 13.37 4.81 14.58
N VAL A 59 13.06 4.12 15.68
CA VAL A 59 13.94 4.10 16.85
C VAL A 59 15.21 3.32 16.54
N ALA A 60 15.08 2.15 15.92
CA ALA A 60 16.21 1.27 15.61
C ALA A 60 17.01 1.72 14.38
N GLY A 61 16.38 2.40 13.42
CA GLY A 61 16.97 2.73 12.12
C GLY A 61 17.33 4.20 11.94
N GLY A 62 16.94 5.10 12.84
CA GLY A 62 17.26 6.53 12.71
C GLY A 62 16.36 7.24 11.68
N ASN A 63 16.81 8.40 11.19
CA ASN A 63 16.04 9.28 10.30
C ASN A 63 16.64 9.31 8.90
N HIS A 64 15.91 8.78 7.91
CA HIS A 64 16.38 8.60 6.54
C HIS A 64 15.33 9.06 5.53
N HIS A 65 15.78 9.50 4.36
CA HIS A 65 14.86 9.79 3.26
C HIS A 65 14.08 8.54 2.86
N CYS A 66 12.82 8.72 2.53
CA CYS A 66 11.90 7.65 2.16
C CYS A 66 10.86 8.20 1.19
N ASP A 67 11.37 8.75 0.09
CA ASP A 67 10.60 9.50 -0.90
C ASP A 67 10.61 8.85 -2.28
N GLY A 68 10.99 7.58 -2.36
CA GLY A 68 11.01 6.81 -3.60
C GLY A 68 12.30 6.97 -4.39
N THR A 69 13.12 7.99 -4.11
CA THR A 69 14.44 8.12 -4.76
C THR A 69 15.52 7.23 -4.17
N ASN A 70 15.18 6.55 -3.07
CA ASN A 70 15.98 5.53 -2.44
C ASN A 70 16.58 4.57 -3.49
N ASN A 71 17.88 4.32 -3.38
CA ASN A 71 18.67 3.49 -4.30
C ASN A 71 18.49 3.85 -5.80
N HIS A 72 18.17 5.12 -6.09
CA HIS A 72 17.85 5.61 -7.43
C HIS A 72 16.67 4.91 -8.13
N GLU A 73 15.80 4.21 -7.39
CA GLU A 73 14.66 3.47 -7.95
C GLU A 73 13.76 4.39 -8.78
N ASN A 74 13.57 5.62 -8.30
CA ASN A 74 12.78 6.61 -9.00
C ASN A 74 13.54 7.91 -9.27
N PRO A 75 13.24 8.60 -10.39
CA PRO A 75 13.97 9.80 -10.79
C PRO A 75 13.61 11.05 -9.97
N ARG A 76 12.58 11.01 -9.12
CA ARG A 76 12.08 12.16 -8.33
C ARG A 76 11.46 11.71 -6.99
N PRO A 77 11.44 12.54 -5.96
CA PRO A 77 10.59 12.37 -4.79
C PRO A 77 9.11 12.11 -5.11
N GLY A 78 8.47 11.27 -4.31
CA GLY A 78 7.05 10.93 -4.35
C GLY A 78 6.62 10.05 -3.18
N PRO A 79 5.32 9.81 -3.00
CA PRO A 79 4.78 8.97 -1.93
C PRO A 79 5.17 7.50 -2.13
N THR A 80 5.42 6.81 -1.03
CA THR A 80 5.89 5.41 -0.99
C THR A 80 5.05 4.57 -0.03
N CYS A 81 5.22 3.25 -0.05
CA CYS A 81 4.56 2.36 0.91
C CYS A 81 4.96 2.66 2.37
N THR A 82 6.24 2.95 2.62
CA THR A 82 6.74 3.28 3.97
C THR A 82 6.36 4.71 4.37
N SER A 83 6.30 5.67 3.44
CA SER A 83 5.77 7.01 3.75
C SER A 83 4.27 6.96 4.06
N ALA A 84 3.51 6.05 3.44
CA ALA A 84 2.11 5.81 3.77
C ALA A 84 1.94 5.21 5.17
N LEU A 85 2.79 4.22 5.52
CA LEU A 85 2.84 3.64 6.86
C LEU A 85 3.14 4.70 7.93
N ASP A 86 4.13 5.56 7.68
CA ASP A 86 4.52 6.61 8.60
C ASP A 86 3.46 7.70 8.76
N SER A 87 2.86 8.15 7.65
CA SER A 87 1.68 9.04 7.66
C SER A 87 0.56 8.47 8.53
N ALA A 88 0.20 7.19 8.34
CA ALA A 88 -0.87 6.55 9.09
C ALA A 88 -0.53 6.39 10.57
N GLY A 89 0.72 6.05 10.90
CA GLY A 89 1.17 5.96 12.30
C GLY A 89 1.03 7.30 13.04
N LYS A 90 1.42 8.39 12.38
CA LYS A 90 1.29 9.76 12.90
C LYS A 90 -0.17 10.19 13.03
N GLU A 91 -1.01 9.89 12.05
CA GLU A 91 -2.43 10.31 12.03
C GLU A 91 -3.30 9.48 13.01
N HIS A 92 -3.04 8.18 13.13
CA HIS A 92 -3.90 7.25 13.86
C HIS A 92 -3.29 6.70 15.16
N GLY A 93 -2.11 7.20 15.56
CA GLY A 93 -1.58 6.98 16.91
C GLY A 93 -1.00 5.59 17.15
N PHE A 94 -0.43 4.95 16.13
CA PHE A 94 0.38 3.74 16.29
C PHE A 94 1.83 3.99 15.89
N THR A 95 2.75 3.16 16.41
CA THR A 95 4.17 3.23 16.06
C THR A 95 4.58 2.03 15.24
N PHE A 96 5.67 2.16 14.51
CA PHE A 96 6.38 1.06 13.88
C PHE A 96 7.87 1.23 14.15
N ASP A 97 8.64 0.17 13.90
CA ASP A 97 10.09 0.19 14.06
C ASP A 97 10.76 -0.71 13.03
N GLY A 98 12.03 -0.45 12.76
CA GLY A 98 12.80 -1.11 11.73
C GLY A 98 14.22 -0.58 11.67
N THR A 99 15.15 -1.42 11.24
CA THR A 99 16.54 -1.00 11.00
C THR A 99 16.66 -0.45 9.59
N PHE A 100 17.50 0.57 9.42
CA PHE A 100 17.84 1.07 8.09
C PHE A 100 19.04 0.30 7.54
N ASP A 101 18.97 -0.12 6.28
CA ASP A 101 20.09 -0.73 5.58
C ASP A 101 20.62 0.22 4.51
N PRO A 102 21.86 0.73 4.66
CA PRO A 102 22.46 1.64 3.69
C PRO A 102 22.73 1.03 2.31
N GLU A 103 22.85 -0.29 2.19
CA GLU A 103 23.08 -0.96 0.90
C GLU A 103 21.81 -0.99 0.06
N PHE A 104 20.67 -1.28 0.69
CA PHE A 104 19.36 -1.24 0.03
C PHE A 104 18.72 0.15 0.03
N ASP A 105 19.30 1.08 0.80
CA ASP A 105 18.78 2.42 1.04
C ASP A 105 17.32 2.38 1.53
N ASP A 106 16.98 1.43 2.41
CA ASP A 106 15.60 1.15 2.82
C ASP A 106 15.50 0.73 4.29
N PHE A 107 14.28 0.78 4.84
CA PHE A 107 13.99 0.26 6.16
C PHE A 107 13.50 -1.19 6.10
N PHE A 108 14.16 -2.06 6.86
CA PHE A 108 13.62 -3.36 7.22
C PHE A 108 12.68 -3.23 8.42
N ILE A 109 11.38 -3.14 8.14
CA ILE A 109 10.35 -3.01 9.17
C ILE A 109 10.26 -4.29 9.99
N THR A 110 10.50 -4.16 11.30
CA THR A 110 10.53 -5.28 12.25
C THR A 110 9.34 -5.28 13.20
N ARG A 111 8.58 -4.19 13.29
CA ARG A 111 7.36 -4.11 14.11
C ARG A 111 6.42 -3.06 13.56
N ILE A 112 5.12 -3.35 13.54
CA ILE A 112 4.07 -2.34 13.38
C ILE A 112 3.05 -2.56 14.51
N GLY A 113 2.67 -1.48 15.19
CA GLY A 113 1.82 -1.55 16.38
C GLY A 113 2.43 -2.46 17.46
N ASP A 114 1.61 -3.39 17.94
CA ASP A 114 1.94 -4.41 18.93
C ASP A 114 2.47 -5.72 18.33
N SER A 115 2.71 -5.76 17.01
CA SER A 115 3.09 -6.98 16.28
C SER A 115 4.57 -6.96 15.85
N PRO A 116 5.50 -7.44 16.69
CA PRO A 116 6.91 -7.59 16.32
C PRO A 116 7.11 -8.83 15.45
N GLN A 117 8.00 -8.74 14.47
CA GLN A 117 8.49 -9.88 13.71
C GLN A 117 9.19 -10.89 14.63
N THR A 118 9.28 -12.13 14.18
CA THR A 118 10.01 -13.20 14.87
C THR A 118 11.17 -13.69 14.01
N ALA A 119 11.86 -14.74 14.45
CA ALA A 119 12.89 -15.38 13.64
C ALA A 119 12.36 -16.04 12.36
N THR A 120 11.04 -16.27 12.27
CA THR A 120 10.41 -17.00 11.15
C THR A 120 9.19 -16.30 10.56
N GLN A 121 8.71 -15.22 11.17
CA GLN A 121 7.53 -14.48 10.73
C GLN A 121 7.93 -13.03 10.48
N PHE A 122 7.80 -12.59 9.23
CA PHE A 122 8.29 -11.29 8.76
C PHE A 122 7.15 -10.44 8.21
N TRP A 123 7.33 -9.13 8.22
CA TRP A 123 6.42 -8.21 7.55
C TRP A 123 6.62 -8.25 6.04
N GLY A 124 5.54 -8.37 5.29
CA GLY A 124 5.51 -8.20 3.84
C GLY A 124 4.76 -6.95 3.43
N ILE A 125 5.12 -6.42 2.27
CA ILE A 125 4.47 -5.27 1.63
C ILE A 125 3.88 -5.75 0.31
N LEU A 126 2.62 -5.42 0.08
CA LEU A 126 1.94 -5.69 -1.18
C LEU A 126 1.26 -4.43 -1.69
N VAL A 127 1.27 -4.25 -3.01
CA VAL A 127 0.46 -3.24 -3.71
C VAL A 127 -0.47 -3.97 -4.67
N GLY A 128 -1.78 -3.75 -4.55
CA GLY A 128 -2.76 -4.45 -5.39
C GLY A 128 -2.73 -5.98 -5.20
N PHE A 129 -2.36 -6.46 -4.01
CA PHE A 129 -2.12 -7.88 -3.69
C PHE A 129 -0.92 -8.53 -4.39
N GLU A 130 0.00 -7.75 -4.95
CA GLU A 130 1.29 -8.25 -5.43
C GLU A 130 2.41 -7.81 -4.48
N PHE A 131 3.33 -8.72 -4.15
CA PHE A 131 4.51 -8.36 -3.37
C PHE A 131 5.34 -7.32 -4.12
N THR A 132 5.83 -6.31 -3.39
CA THR A 132 6.67 -5.28 -3.98
C THR A 132 8.02 -5.88 -4.40
N PRO A 133 8.54 -5.57 -5.60
CA PRO A 133 9.85 -6.06 -6.04
C PRO A 133 11.01 -5.35 -5.36
N VAL A 134 10.74 -4.22 -4.71
CA VAL A 134 11.70 -3.36 -3.99
C VAL A 134 11.18 -3.07 -2.58
N GLY A 135 12.02 -2.45 -1.74
CA GLY A 135 11.64 -2.09 -0.38
C GLY A 135 10.61 -0.97 -0.32
N GLY A 136 10.08 -0.73 0.89
CA GLY A 136 8.95 0.16 1.07
C GLY A 136 9.26 1.64 0.87
N CYS A 137 10.52 2.06 1.03
CA CYS A 137 10.97 3.43 0.70
C CYS A 137 11.23 3.63 -0.78
N GLN A 138 11.40 2.56 -1.55
CA GLN A 138 11.58 2.58 -3.00
C GLN A 138 10.23 2.46 -3.73
N GLN A 139 9.31 1.62 -3.22
CA GLN A 139 8.02 1.38 -3.85
C GLN A 139 7.12 2.61 -3.78
N ARG A 140 7.03 3.34 -4.90
CA ARG A 140 6.05 4.42 -5.07
C ARG A 140 4.62 3.92 -5.11
N VAL A 141 3.72 4.78 -4.66
CA VAL A 141 2.27 4.55 -4.67
C VAL A 141 1.52 5.68 -5.36
N HIS A 142 0.36 5.37 -5.91
CA HIS A 142 -0.49 6.27 -6.68
C HIS A 142 -1.88 6.39 -6.05
N LEU A 143 -2.68 7.30 -6.60
CA LEU A 143 -4.03 7.55 -6.12
C LEU A 143 -4.89 6.27 -6.20
N GLY A 144 -5.40 5.83 -5.05
CA GLY A 144 -6.29 4.69 -4.94
C GLY A 144 -5.59 3.33 -4.92
N ASP A 145 -4.25 3.27 -4.90
CA ASP A 145 -3.54 2.01 -4.74
C ASP A 145 -3.93 1.33 -3.42
N ASP A 146 -4.12 0.01 -3.46
CA ASP A 146 -4.34 -0.82 -2.28
C ASP A 146 -2.98 -1.25 -1.72
N VAL A 147 -2.54 -0.63 -0.63
CA VAL A 147 -1.27 -0.95 0.05
C VAL A 147 -1.56 -1.85 1.24
N LEU A 148 -0.90 -3.01 1.30
CA LEU A 148 -1.04 -3.98 2.38
C LEU A 148 0.29 -4.22 3.07
N TRP A 149 0.36 -3.88 4.35
CA TRP A 149 1.38 -4.40 5.26
C TRP A 149 0.83 -5.62 5.98
N ALA A 150 1.45 -6.78 5.75
CA ALA A 150 0.97 -8.06 6.25
C ALA A 150 2.01 -8.71 7.17
N PHE A 151 1.63 -8.98 8.42
CA PHE A 151 2.43 -9.78 9.32
C PHE A 151 2.46 -11.25 8.87
N ASP A 152 3.64 -11.87 8.89
CA ASP A 152 3.84 -13.26 8.49
C ASP A 152 3.46 -13.55 7.02
N ALA A 153 3.59 -12.54 6.15
CA ALA A 153 3.08 -12.57 4.78
C ALA A 153 3.60 -13.75 3.94
N PHE A 154 4.86 -14.15 4.15
CA PHE A 154 5.54 -15.15 3.33
C PHE A 154 5.17 -16.60 3.67
N SER A 155 4.45 -16.83 4.77
CA SER A 155 3.98 -18.16 5.16
C SER A 155 2.48 -18.36 4.91
N LYS A 156 1.75 -17.31 4.53
CA LYS A 156 0.31 -17.38 4.28
C LYS A 156 0.02 -17.85 2.86
N ASN A 157 -1.02 -18.68 2.75
CA ASN A 157 -1.49 -19.23 1.48
C ASN A 157 -2.35 -18.25 0.70
N HIS A 158 -3.03 -17.34 1.39
CA HIS A 158 -3.97 -16.40 0.78
C HIS A 158 -3.88 -15.02 1.42
N PHE A 159 -4.11 -14.00 0.61
CA PHE A 159 -4.36 -12.64 1.07
C PHE A 159 -5.83 -12.34 0.85
N LEU A 160 -6.68 -12.51 1.86
CA LEU A 160 -8.11 -12.48 1.64
C LEU A 160 -8.57 -11.10 1.12
N LYS A 161 -9.58 -11.14 0.26
CA LYS A 161 -10.35 -10.00 -0.21
C LYS A 161 -11.83 -10.33 -0.05
N LEU A 162 -12.57 -9.45 0.58
CA LEU A 162 -14.01 -9.59 0.77
C LEU A 162 -14.71 -8.57 -0.13
N ALA A 163 -15.67 -9.04 -0.90
CA ALA A 163 -16.50 -8.21 -1.77
C ALA A 163 -17.98 -8.52 -1.57
N GLY A 164 -18.82 -7.51 -1.76
CA GLY A 164 -20.26 -7.64 -1.71
C GLY A 164 -20.94 -6.29 -1.88
N PRO A 165 -22.27 -6.24 -1.79
CA PRO A 165 -23.01 -5.00 -1.95
C PRO A 165 -22.84 -4.09 -0.72
N VAL A 166 -22.87 -2.78 -0.97
CA VAL A 166 -22.82 -1.73 0.06
C VAL A 166 -24.20 -1.40 0.64
N THR A 167 -25.27 -1.98 0.10
CA THR A 167 -26.64 -1.84 0.60
C THR A 167 -27.38 -3.17 0.59
N ALA A 168 -28.20 -3.44 1.61
CA ALA A 168 -29.06 -4.61 1.69
C ALA A 168 -30.45 -4.23 2.25
N ARG A 169 -31.45 -5.08 2.00
CA ARG A 169 -32.79 -4.90 2.59
C ARG A 169 -32.94 -5.77 3.82
N SER A 170 -33.54 -5.22 4.87
CA SER A 170 -33.82 -5.97 6.09
C SER A 170 -34.64 -7.24 5.80
N GLY A 171 -34.21 -8.37 6.37
CA GLY A 171 -34.84 -9.68 6.21
C GLY A 171 -34.64 -10.35 4.85
N GLN A 172 -33.89 -9.73 3.93
CA GLN A 172 -33.55 -10.33 2.64
C GLN A 172 -32.14 -10.93 2.66
N PRO A 173 -31.91 -12.07 2.01
CA PRO A 173 -30.59 -12.65 1.89
C PRO A 173 -29.70 -11.77 1.01
N VAL A 174 -28.45 -11.60 1.43
CA VAL A 174 -27.42 -10.87 0.71
C VAL A 174 -26.13 -11.69 0.67
N ARG A 175 -25.50 -11.73 -0.51
CA ARG A 175 -24.33 -12.57 -0.77
C ARG A 175 -23.05 -11.75 -0.78
N PHE A 176 -22.01 -12.29 -0.19
CA PHE A 176 -20.63 -11.79 -0.25
C PHE A 176 -19.72 -12.89 -0.79
N MET A 177 -18.53 -12.50 -1.25
CA MET A 177 -17.54 -13.39 -1.81
C MET A 177 -16.17 -13.12 -1.18
N VAL A 178 -15.55 -14.17 -0.68
CA VAL A 178 -14.17 -14.20 -0.20
C VAL A 178 -13.31 -14.75 -1.34
N THR A 179 -12.35 -13.97 -1.79
CA THR A 179 -11.36 -14.39 -2.78
C THR A 179 -9.96 -14.27 -2.22
N ASP A 180 -9.02 -14.97 -2.84
CA ASP A 180 -7.61 -14.69 -2.72
C ASP A 180 -7.31 -13.46 -3.57
N GLY A 181 -6.75 -12.42 -2.97
CA GLY A 181 -6.40 -11.19 -3.66
C GLY A 181 -5.33 -11.37 -4.73
N MET A 182 -4.45 -12.36 -4.59
CA MET A 182 -3.39 -12.62 -5.58
C MET A 182 -3.94 -13.30 -6.84
N THR A 183 -4.88 -14.25 -6.68
CA THR A 183 -5.33 -15.11 -7.78
C THR A 183 -6.74 -14.79 -8.27
N GLY A 184 -7.52 -14.05 -7.48
CA GLY A 184 -8.95 -13.81 -7.71
C GLY A 184 -9.83 -15.05 -7.47
N GLY A 185 -9.26 -16.20 -7.11
CA GLY A 185 -10.00 -17.43 -6.86
C GLY A 185 -10.81 -17.37 -5.56
N GLY A 186 -11.99 -17.99 -5.56
CA GLY A 186 -12.81 -18.10 -4.35
C GLY A 186 -12.11 -18.92 -3.25
N VAL A 187 -12.15 -18.43 -2.01
CA VAL A 187 -11.51 -19.10 -0.87
C VAL A 187 -12.57 -19.74 0.01
N ALA A 188 -12.58 -21.07 0.06
CA ALA A 188 -13.46 -21.85 0.92
C ALA A 188 -13.03 -21.84 2.38
N GLY A 189 -13.97 -22.05 3.30
CA GLY A 189 -13.67 -22.22 4.73
C GLY A 189 -13.21 -20.96 5.46
N ALA A 190 -13.25 -19.79 4.82
CA ALA A 190 -12.99 -18.52 5.49
C ALA A 190 -14.22 -18.12 6.32
N ARG A 191 -14.00 -17.75 7.58
CA ARG A 191 -15.07 -17.26 8.45
C ARG A 191 -15.25 -15.77 8.20
N VAL A 192 -16.45 -15.39 7.75
CA VAL A 192 -16.86 -13.99 7.62
C VAL A 192 -17.67 -13.62 8.86
N VAL A 193 -17.22 -12.61 9.59
CA VAL A 193 -17.90 -12.08 10.77
C VAL A 193 -18.51 -10.75 10.41
N ALA A 194 -19.80 -10.57 10.68
CA ALA A 194 -20.46 -9.28 10.64
C ALA A 194 -20.51 -8.70 12.07
N SER A 195 -20.20 -7.41 12.21
CA SER A 195 -20.42 -6.62 13.42
C SER A 195 -21.73 -5.84 13.32
N GLY A 196 -22.33 -5.48 14.46
CA GLY A 196 -23.61 -4.77 14.53
C GLY A 196 -24.69 -5.53 15.31
N ARG A 197 -25.88 -4.91 15.46
CA ARG A 197 -26.99 -5.54 16.19
C ARG A 197 -27.53 -6.74 15.42
N GLY A 198 -27.56 -7.91 16.05
CA GLY A 198 -28.06 -9.15 15.42
C GLY A 198 -27.14 -9.69 14.33
N ALA A 199 -25.90 -9.23 14.27
CA ALA A 199 -24.88 -9.74 13.37
C ALA A 199 -24.34 -11.08 13.88
N GLY A 200 -23.85 -11.92 12.96
CA GLY A 200 -23.32 -13.25 13.25
C GLY A 200 -22.15 -13.57 12.35
N SER A 201 -21.79 -14.85 12.26
CA SER A 201 -20.73 -15.34 11.36
C SER A 201 -21.26 -16.35 10.36
N GLN A 202 -20.64 -16.38 9.18
CA GLN A 202 -20.86 -17.39 8.14
C GLN A 202 -19.50 -17.94 7.69
N VAL A 203 -19.49 -19.14 7.12
CA VAL A 203 -18.27 -19.76 6.55
C VAL A 203 -18.44 -19.86 5.05
N SER A 204 -17.41 -19.47 4.29
CA SER A 204 -17.46 -19.47 2.84
C SER A 204 -17.54 -20.89 2.26
N ASP A 205 -18.39 -21.06 1.25
CA ASP A 205 -18.53 -22.32 0.51
C ASP A 205 -17.32 -22.60 -0.41
N ALA A 206 -17.37 -23.70 -1.15
CA ALA A 206 -16.31 -24.10 -2.09
C ALA A 206 -15.99 -23.06 -3.17
N SER A 207 -16.91 -22.13 -3.43
CA SER A 207 -16.76 -21.03 -4.38
C SER A 207 -16.43 -19.70 -3.71
N GLY A 208 -16.16 -19.69 -2.42
CA GLY A 208 -15.85 -18.49 -1.64
C GLY A 208 -17.06 -17.67 -1.21
N HIS A 209 -18.29 -18.15 -1.41
CA HIS A 209 -19.47 -17.35 -1.10
C HIS A 209 -19.99 -17.54 0.32
N VAL A 210 -20.51 -16.46 0.91
CA VAL A 210 -21.30 -16.47 2.14
C VAL A 210 -22.62 -15.72 1.93
N THR A 211 -23.67 -16.13 2.64
CA THR A 211 -24.98 -15.46 2.59
C THR A 211 -25.37 -15.02 4.00
N PHE A 212 -25.64 -13.73 4.15
CA PHE A 212 -26.18 -13.16 5.38
C PHE A 212 -27.65 -12.77 5.20
N THR A 213 -28.41 -12.75 6.29
CA THR A 213 -29.73 -12.11 6.34
C THR A 213 -29.74 -11.18 7.54
N PHE A 214 -29.74 -9.87 7.28
CA PHE A 214 -29.71 -8.86 8.33
C PHE A 214 -31.13 -8.47 8.72
N ASN A 215 -31.51 -8.68 9.98
CA ASN A 215 -32.83 -8.28 10.49
C ASN A 215 -32.84 -6.90 11.13
N ALA A 216 -31.67 -6.39 11.52
CA ALA A 216 -31.52 -5.06 12.08
C ALA A 216 -31.05 -4.08 11.00
N ARG A 217 -31.74 -2.94 10.90
CA ARG A 217 -31.32 -1.81 10.07
C ARG A 217 -30.07 -1.14 10.64
N GLY A 218 -29.33 -0.46 9.78
CA GLY A 218 -28.10 0.25 10.14
C GLY A 218 -26.88 -0.27 9.37
N VAL A 219 -25.69 0.20 9.75
CA VAL A 219 -24.43 -0.24 9.16
C VAL A 219 -23.97 -1.52 9.86
N HIS A 220 -23.58 -2.51 9.06
CA HIS A 220 -22.91 -3.72 9.52
C HIS A 220 -21.56 -3.80 8.81
N ASP A 221 -20.48 -4.03 9.55
CA ASP A 221 -19.15 -4.21 8.98
C ASP A 221 -18.81 -5.68 8.93
N LEU A 222 -18.34 -6.15 7.77
CA LEU A 222 -17.97 -7.53 7.55
C LEU A 222 -16.48 -7.64 7.31
N LYS A 223 -15.87 -8.69 7.86
CA LYS A 223 -14.47 -9.04 7.60
C LYS A 223 -14.30 -10.55 7.62
N ALA A 224 -13.42 -11.06 6.78
CA ALA A 224 -13.11 -12.48 6.68
C ALA A 224 -11.75 -12.80 7.32
N ASP A 225 -11.70 -13.93 8.03
CA ASP A 225 -10.47 -14.51 8.56
C ASP A 225 -10.40 -16.02 8.29
N ARG A 226 -9.16 -16.52 8.27
CA ARG A 226 -8.81 -17.94 8.14
C ARG A 226 -7.36 -18.12 8.59
N ASP A 227 -7.05 -19.19 9.32
CA ASP A 227 -5.77 -19.34 10.04
C ASP A 227 -4.52 -19.30 9.14
N ASP A 228 -4.62 -19.85 7.93
CA ASP A 228 -3.54 -19.88 6.93
C ASP A 228 -3.55 -18.67 5.98
N SER A 229 -4.31 -17.62 6.29
CA SER A 229 -4.50 -16.46 5.44
C SER A 229 -4.22 -15.12 6.15
N ILE A 230 -3.94 -14.07 5.38
CA ILE A 230 -4.07 -12.69 5.84
C ILE A 230 -5.54 -12.28 5.77
N ARG A 231 -6.06 -11.64 6.83
CA ARG A 231 -7.46 -11.18 6.93
C ARG A 231 -7.87 -10.29 5.76
N SER A 232 -9.16 -10.29 5.44
CA SER A 232 -9.69 -9.50 4.32
C SER A 232 -9.76 -8.02 4.61
N ASN A 233 -10.07 -7.22 3.59
CA ASN A 233 -10.56 -5.87 3.79
C ASN A 233 -11.93 -5.93 4.49
N GLY A 234 -12.30 -4.84 5.15
CA GLY A 234 -13.64 -4.59 5.64
C GLY A 234 -14.60 -4.30 4.49
N VAL A 235 -15.87 -4.70 4.67
CA VAL A 235 -16.99 -4.30 3.82
C VAL A 235 -18.11 -3.80 4.72
N SER A 236 -18.46 -2.52 4.59
CA SER A 236 -19.63 -1.96 5.27
C SER A 236 -20.87 -2.08 4.39
N VAL A 237 -21.94 -2.63 4.94
CA VAL A 237 -23.25 -2.71 4.28
C VAL A 237 -24.29 -1.90 5.06
N LEU A 238 -24.97 -1.00 4.38
CA LEU A 238 -26.12 -0.29 4.93
C LEU A 238 -27.39 -1.11 4.73
N VAL A 239 -28.01 -1.54 5.83
CA VAL A 239 -29.27 -2.29 5.85
C VAL A 239 -30.44 -1.34 6.04
N VAL A 240 -31.36 -1.32 5.07
CA VAL A 240 -32.56 -0.46 5.04
C VAL A 240 -33.87 -1.22 5.17
#